data_AF-A0A0Q7NSC8-F1
#
_entry.id   AF-A0A0Q7NSC8-F1
#
_cell.length_a   1.000
_cell.length_b   1.000
_cell.length_c   1.000
_cell.angle_alpha   90.00
_cell.angle_beta   90.00
_cell.angle_gamma   90.00
#
_symmetry.space_group_name_H-M   'P 1'
#
loop_
_entity.id
_entity.type
_entity.pdbx_description
1 polymer ?
#
loop_
_entity_poly.entity_id
_entity_poly.type
_entity_poly.pdbx_seq_one_letter_code
_entity_poly.pdbx_strand_id
1 'polypeptide(L)'
;MKRKILRRLALGFVATVTTTAALAGPAFSQPGSASGSGGSGSGSSGSSSGSSSGSGMIPLPSATGIGALTAAMTQLGKPYEWGAMGPHSWDCSALVQWAFRQVGVTLPRTTWEQAKVGLPVTFGGLAPGDVVILNGDGSHVGIYAGMGQLLDAHDWGVPVGLHPLREFDIFAIRRF
;
A
#
# COMPACT_ATOMS: atom_id res chain seq x y z
N MET A 1 -44.52 -5.45 -43.37
CA MET A 1 -44.77 -6.77 -43.99
C MET A 1 -43.45 -7.50 -44.20
N LYS A 2 -43.44 -8.80 -43.86
CA LYS A 2 -42.48 -9.88 -44.23
C LYS A 2 -41.15 -9.98 -43.45
N ARG A 3 -41.06 -11.14 -42.77
CA ARG A 3 -40.01 -11.72 -41.93
C ARG A 3 -39.07 -12.58 -42.77
N LYS A 4 -37.80 -12.75 -42.34
CA LYS A 4 -36.95 -13.96 -42.50
C LYS A 4 -35.94 -13.90 -41.34
N ILE A 5 -35.89 -14.71 -40.27
CA ILE A 5 -35.99 -16.16 -39.98
C ILE A 5 -34.75 -16.98 -40.41
N LEU A 6 -33.93 -17.30 -39.39
CA LEU A 6 -33.11 -18.51 -39.11
C LEU A 6 -31.92 -18.82 -40.04
N ARG A 7 -30.75 -19.28 -39.55
CA ARG A 7 -30.55 -20.62 -38.94
C ARG A 7 -29.26 -20.73 -38.11
N ARG A 8 -29.34 -21.66 -37.15
CA ARG A 8 -28.38 -22.19 -36.17
C ARG A 8 -27.14 -22.87 -36.78
N LEU A 9 -26.04 -22.94 -36.02
CA LEU A 9 -25.28 -24.18 -35.75
C LEU A 9 -24.27 -23.99 -34.60
N ALA A 10 -24.24 -24.98 -33.72
CA ALA A 10 -23.36 -25.14 -32.55
C ALA A 10 -22.13 -25.99 -32.91
N LEU A 11 -21.03 -25.86 -32.17
CA LEU A 11 -20.20 -26.93 -31.56
C LEU A 11 -18.79 -26.40 -31.21
N GLY A 12 -18.26 -26.81 -30.06
CA GLY A 12 -16.81 -26.81 -29.83
C GLY A 12 -16.38 -26.48 -28.41
N PHE A 13 -16.65 -27.38 -27.46
CA PHE A 13 -16.08 -27.36 -26.11
C PHE A 13 -14.90 -28.34 -26.09
N VAL A 14 -13.66 -27.90 -25.85
CA VAL A 14 -12.60 -28.73 -25.25
C VAL A 14 -11.67 -27.85 -24.43
N ALA A 15 -11.72 -28.04 -23.12
CA ALA A 15 -10.72 -27.60 -22.15
C ALA A 15 -9.66 -28.69 -22.00
N THR A 16 -8.39 -28.33 -21.87
CA THR A 16 -7.40 -29.16 -21.18
C THR A 16 -6.30 -28.28 -20.57
N VAL A 17 -6.32 -28.24 -19.23
CA VAL A 17 -5.24 -27.77 -18.36
C VAL A 17 -4.34 -28.97 -18.10
N THR A 18 -3.04 -28.85 -18.34
CA THR A 18 -2.03 -29.87 -18.01
C THR A 18 -1.13 -29.37 -16.90
N THR A 19 -1.40 -29.84 -15.68
CA THR A 19 -0.48 -29.69 -14.53
C THR A 19 -0.52 -30.97 -13.69
N THR A 20 0.57 -31.72 -13.64
CA THR A 20 0.89 -32.70 -12.57
C THR A 20 2.42 -32.80 -12.48
N ALA A 21 3.06 -32.22 -11.46
CA ALA A 21 3.23 -32.72 -10.09
C ALA A 21 4.40 -33.72 -9.98
N ALA A 22 5.52 -33.24 -9.42
CA ALA A 22 6.73 -34.01 -9.13
C ALA A 22 6.64 -34.72 -7.77
N LEU A 23 7.26 -35.90 -7.72
CA LEU A 23 7.22 -36.93 -6.69
C LEU A 23 8.09 -36.55 -5.46
N ALA A 24 7.57 -36.75 -4.25
CA ALA A 24 8.37 -36.82 -3.02
C ALA A 24 7.88 -38.01 -2.16
N GLY A 25 8.83 -38.83 -1.70
CA GLY A 25 8.62 -40.15 -1.10
C GLY A 25 8.14 -40.19 0.36
N PRO A 26 8.03 -41.39 0.97
CA PRO A 26 7.22 -41.61 2.15
C PRO A 26 7.95 -41.63 3.50
N ALA A 27 7.18 -41.22 4.52
CA ALA A 27 7.04 -41.74 5.89
C ALA A 27 8.22 -41.74 6.89
N PHE A 28 8.01 -41.13 8.07
CA PHE A 28 8.23 -41.80 9.36
C PHE A 28 7.49 -41.08 10.54
N SER A 29 6.76 -41.89 11.31
CA SER A 29 6.13 -41.85 12.66
C SER A 29 5.98 -40.58 13.55
N GLN A 30 4.77 -40.44 14.12
CA GLN A 30 4.40 -39.72 15.38
C GLN A 30 4.53 -40.65 16.62
N PRO A 31 4.21 -40.25 17.89
CA PRO A 31 4.31 -38.98 18.63
C PRO A 31 5.06 -39.15 19.98
N GLY A 32 5.43 -38.05 20.65
CA GLY A 32 5.98 -38.11 22.02
C GLY A 32 5.83 -36.81 22.77
N SER A 33 4.94 -36.79 23.77
CA SER A 33 4.82 -35.74 24.77
C SER A 33 6.03 -35.76 25.70
N ALA A 34 6.70 -34.62 25.86
CA ALA A 34 7.60 -34.38 26.99
C ALA A 34 7.44 -32.93 27.47
N SER A 35 7.01 -32.83 28.71
CA SER A 35 6.97 -31.62 29.53
C SER A 35 8.39 -31.08 29.73
N GLY A 36 8.56 -29.75 29.63
CA GLY A 36 9.84 -29.10 29.78
C GLY A 36 9.67 -27.62 30.13
N SER A 37 9.64 -27.35 31.43
CA SER A 37 9.65 -26.03 32.03
C SER A 37 11.03 -25.35 31.89
N GLY A 38 11.03 -24.02 31.73
CA GLY A 38 12.16 -23.17 32.10
C GLY A 38 12.78 -22.39 30.95
N GLY A 39 12.94 -21.08 31.15
CA GLY A 39 13.80 -20.27 30.30
C GLY A 39 13.25 -18.88 30.04
N SER A 40 13.31 -18.02 31.06
CA SER A 40 13.14 -16.58 30.96
C SER A 40 14.04 -15.99 29.87
N GLY A 41 13.45 -15.35 28.87
CA GLY A 41 14.14 -14.60 27.83
C GLY A 41 13.59 -13.18 27.79
N SER A 42 14.28 -12.30 28.51
CA SER A 42 14.14 -10.84 28.58
C SER A 42 13.61 -10.17 27.31
N GLY A 43 12.60 -9.32 27.50
CA GLY A 43 12.01 -8.49 26.47
C GLY A 43 13.02 -7.54 25.83
N SER A 44 12.99 -7.46 24.51
CA SER A 44 13.49 -6.32 23.75
C SER A 44 12.35 -5.31 23.60
N SER A 45 12.11 -4.54 24.66
CA SER A 45 11.44 -3.24 24.54
C SER A 45 12.33 -2.34 23.68
N GLY A 46 12.03 -2.30 22.39
CA GLY A 46 12.60 -1.36 21.43
C GLY A 46 12.33 0.07 21.90
N SER A 47 13.27 0.61 22.66
CA SER A 47 13.27 1.99 23.13
C SER A 47 13.89 2.83 22.02
N SER A 48 13.08 3.41 21.15
CA SER A 48 13.50 4.51 20.29
C SER A 48 13.02 5.84 20.88
N SER A 49 13.42 6.10 22.11
CA SER A 49 13.53 7.46 22.63
C SER A 49 14.74 8.12 21.95
N GLY A 50 14.48 8.78 20.83
CA GLY A 50 15.43 9.62 20.10
C GLY A 50 15.15 11.08 20.39
N SER A 51 16.00 11.66 21.23
CA SER A 51 15.98 13.00 21.77
C SER A 51 15.74 14.11 20.75
N SER A 52 14.87 15.05 21.12
CA SER A 52 14.77 16.38 20.57
C SER A 52 16.08 17.15 20.81
N SER A 53 16.98 17.12 19.84
CA SER A 53 18.12 18.03 19.78
C SER A 53 18.05 18.76 18.45
N GLY A 54 17.83 20.08 18.51
CA GLY A 54 17.63 20.97 17.37
C GLY A 54 18.88 21.15 16.52
N SER A 55 19.27 20.11 15.79
CA SER A 55 20.06 20.23 14.57
C SER A 55 19.07 20.41 13.42
N GLY A 56 19.33 21.37 12.53
CA GLY A 56 18.52 21.57 11.32
C GLY A 56 18.23 20.22 10.67
N MET A 57 16.96 19.80 10.74
CA MET A 57 16.52 18.47 10.35
C MET A 57 16.68 18.37 8.84
N ILE A 58 17.79 17.80 8.40
CA ILE A 58 17.95 17.42 7.00
C ILE A 58 16.80 16.44 6.72
N PRO A 59 15.94 16.70 5.72
CA PRO A 59 14.83 15.82 5.40
C PRO A 59 15.37 14.49 4.90
N LEU A 60 15.54 13.53 5.81
CA LEU A 60 16.00 12.18 5.50
C LEU A 60 14.79 11.27 5.26
N PRO A 61 14.73 10.58 4.11
CA PRO A 61 13.68 9.60 3.85
C PRO A 61 13.82 8.41 4.80
N SER A 62 12.69 7.82 5.21
CA SER A 62 12.68 6.59 5.99
C SER A 62 12.74 5.36 5.09
N ALA A 63 13.40 4.29 5.55
CA ALA A 63 13.43 3.03 4.80
C ALA A 63 12.02 2.46 4.56
N THR A 64 11.15 2.57 5.58
CA THR A 64 9.74 2.20 5.51
C THR A 64 9.00 2.98 4.42
N GLY A 65 9.12 4.31 4.42
CA GLY A 65 8.46 5.18 3.45
C GLY A 65 8.93 4.92 2.02
N ILE A 66 10.23 4.71 1.82
CA ILE A 66 10.78 4.36 0.49
C ILE A 66 10.28 3.00 0.01
N GLY A 67 10.20 2.01 0.89
CA GLY A 67 9.63 0.70 0.53
C GLY A 67 8.15 0.80 0.18
N ALA A 68 7.37 1.57 0.94
CA ALA A 68 5.96 1.82 0.63
C ALA A 68 5.79 2.56 -0.70
N LEU A 69 6.60 3.61 -0.96
CA LEU A 69 6.62 4.31 -2.23
C LEU A 69 6.92 3.35 -3.39
N THR A 70 7.93 2.50 -3.24
CA THR A 70 8.32 1.50 -4.25
C THR A 70 7.17 0.52 -4.53
N ALA A 71 6.49 0.05 -3.48
CA ALA A 71 5.31 -0.78 -3.62
C ALA A 71 4.20 -0.05 -4.38
N ALA A 72 3.88 1.18 -4.01
CA ALA A 72 2.86 1.98 -4.67
C ALA A 72 3.19 2.25 -6.15
N MET A 73 4.46 2.45 -6.51
CA MET A 73 4.87 2.63 -7.92
C MET A 73 4.52 1.42 -8.79
N THR A 74 4.40 0.21 -8.24
CA THR A 74 3.94 -0.98 -8.99
C THR A 74 2.46 -0.91 -9.40
N GLN A 75 1.72 0.07 -8.86
CA GLN A 75 0.29 0.27 -9.12
C GLN A 75 0.03 1.37 -10.17
N LEU A 76 1.09 2.00 -10.71
CA LEU A 76 0.97 3.02 -11.75
C LEU A 76 0.10 2.54 -12.92
N GLY A 77 -0.76 3.42 -13.41
CA GLY A 77 -1.68 3.14 -14.52
C GLY A 77 -2.99 2.45 -14.12
N LYS A 78 -3.15 1.96 -12.89
CA LYS A 78 -4.41 1.35 -12.44
C LYS A 78 -5.52 2.40 -12.29
N PRO A 79 -6.78 2.07 -12.56
CA PRO A 79 -7.88 3.02 -12.43
C PRO A 79 -8.13 3.44 -10.98
N TYR A 80 -8.53 4.71 -10.82
CA TYR A 80 -9.17 5.18 -9.60
C TYR A 80 -10.62 4.69 -9.52
N GLU A 81 -11.04 4.26 -8.34
CA GLU A 81 -12.45 3.98 -8.03
C GLU A 81 -12.74 4.26 -6.56
N TRP A 82 -13.76 5.08 -6.30
CA TRP A 82 -14.15 5.45 -4.94
C TRP A 82 -14.46 4.21 -4.07
N GLY A 83 -13.76 4.08 -2.94
CA GLY A 83 -13.92 2.96 -2.02
C GLY A 83 -13.14 1.69 -2.40
N ALA A 84 -12.50 1.63 -3.56
CA ALA A 84 -11.78 0.46 -4.01
C ALA A 84 -10.54 0.17 -3.15
N MET A 85 -10.25 -1.13 -2.97
CA MET A 85 -9.18 -1.63 -2.09
C MET A 85 -8.17 -2.52 -2.81
N GLY A 86 -8.11 -2.43 -4.15
CA GLY A 86 -7.24 -3.24 -4.98
C GLY A 86 -7.74 -4.66 -5.23
N PRO A 87 -6.96 -5.47 -5.98
CA PRO A 87 -5.73 -5.08 -6.65
C PRO A 87 -5.95 -4.45 -8.04
N HIS A 88 -7.19 -4.35 -8.53
CA HIS A 88 -7.49 -3.89 -9.89
C HIS A 88 -7.74 -2.39 -9.99
N SER A 89 -8.31 -1.77 -8.96
CA SER A 89 -8.58 -0.34 -8.84
C SER A 89 -8.27 0.11 -7.42
N TRP A 90 -8.02 1.41 -7.23
CA TRP A 90 -7.67 1.99 -5.94
C TRP A 90 -8.45 3.26 -5.66
N ASP A 91 -8.82 3.49 -4.41
CA ASP A 91 -8.99 4.86 -3.92
C ASP A 91 -7.67 5.38 -3.30
N CYS A 92 -7.63 6.68 -3.02
CA CYS A 92 -6.43 7.36 -2.53
C CYS A 92 -5.87 6.71 -1.26
N SER A 93 -6.70 6.60 -0.22
CA SER A 93 -6.32 6.07 1.08
C SER A 93 -6.03 4.57 1.08
N ALA A 94 -6.69 3.79 0.23
CA ALA A 94 -6.48 2.35 0.11
C ALA A 94 -5.18 2.03 -0.62
N LEU A 95 -4.79 2.83 -1.63
CA LEU A 95 -3.48 2.72 -2.26
C LEU A 95 -2.37 2.91 -1.22
N VAL A 96 -2.45 3.98 -0.43
CA VAL A 96 -1.46 4.27 0.63
C VAL A 96 -1.48 3.17 1.70
N GLN A 97 -2.66 2.75 2.16
CA GLN A 97 -2.78 1.67 3.12
C GLN A 97 -2.16 0.36 2.62
N TRP A 98 -2.42 -0.02 1.36
CA TRP A 98 -1.87 -1.24 0.77
C TRP A 98 -0.35 -1.15 0.61
N ALA A 99 0.17 0.01 0.21
CA ALA A 99 1.59 0.25 0.04
C ALA A 99 2.36 0.10 1.36
N PHE A 100 1.87 0.75 2.43
CA PHE A 100 2.47 0.62 3.76
C PHE A 100 2.34 -0.79 4.34
N ARG A 101 1.27 -1.53 3.98
CA ARG A 101 1.14 -2.93 4.37
C ARG A 101 2.24 -3.82 3.76
N GLN A 102 2.78 -3.49 2.59
CA GLN A 102 3.90 -4.24 1.99
C GLN A 102 5.19 -4.15 2.82
N VAL A 103 5.33 -3.10 3.62
CA VAL A 103 6.48 -2.86 4.52
C VAL A 103 6.12 -3.09 5.99
N GLY A 104 5.02 -3.80 6.27
CA GLY A 104 4.63 -4.19 7.63
C GLY A 104 3.97 -3.10 8.47
N VAL A 105 3.59 -1.96 7.87
CA VAL A 105 2.87 -0.88 8.57
C VAL A 105 1.37 -0.96 8.26
N THR A 106 0.58 -1.10 9.32
CA THR A 106 -0.89 -1.07 9.21
C THR A 106 -1.38 0.36 9.36
N LEU A 107 -1.95 0.90 8.28
CA LEU A 107 -2.60 2.22 8.30
C LEU A 107 -4.11 2.09 8.44
N PRO A 108 -4.77 3.09 9.05
CA PRO A 108 -6.22 3.23 9.02
C PRO A 108 -6.77 3.34 7.59
N ARG A 109 -8.07 3.10 7.43
CA ARG A 109 -8.70 3.07 6.10
C ARG A 109 -8.91 4.47 5.52
N THR A 110 -9.18 5.47 6.35
CA THR A 110 -9.59 6.81 5.88
C THR A 110 -8.43 7.80 5.93
N THR A 111 -8.47 8.81 5.07
CA THR A 111 -7.48 9.90 5.02
C THR A 111 -7.37 10.63 6.37
N TRP A 112 -8.50 10.95 7.00
CA TRP A 112 -8.52 11.66 8.29
C TRP A 112 -7.94 10.86 9.45
N GLU A 113 -8.04 9.53 9.42
CA GLU A 113 -7.39 8.68 10.41
C GLU A 113 -5.90 8.49 10.10
N GLN A 114 -5.53 8.34 8.82
CA GLN A 114 -4.13 8.33 8.38
C GLN A 114 -3.42 9.64 8.77
N ALA A 115 -4.15 10.76 8.71
CA ALA A 115 -3.66 12.07 9.16
C ALA A 115 -3.34 12.15 10.65
N LYS A 116 -3.65 11.14 11.47
CA LYS A 116 -3.44 11.13 12.93
C LYS A 116 -2.37 10.15 13.40
N VAL A 117 -1.82 9.33 12.51
CA VAL A 117 -0.81 8.30 12.81
C VAL A 117 0.55 8.63 12.20
N GLY A 118 1.62 8.06 12.74
CA GLY A 118 2.99 8.37 12.33
C GLY A 118 3.52 9.69 12.91
N LEU A 119 4.78 10.01 12.60
CA LEU A 119 5.45 11.22 13.08
C LEU A 119 5.00 12.44 12.24
N PRO A 120 4.51 13.53 12.84
CA PRO A 120 4.23 14.77 12.11
C PRO A 120 5.52 15.36 11.53
N VAL A 121 5.46 15.78 10.26
CA VAL A 121 6.57 16.42 9.55
C VAL A 121 6.14 17.80 9.07
N THR A 122 7.05 18.78 9.14
CA THR A 122 6.82 20.11 8.58
C THR A 122 7.07 20.11 7.08
N PHE A 123 6.52 21.08 6.34
CA PHE A 123 6.74 21.16 4.89
C PHE A 123 8.23 21.20 4.50
N GLY A 124 9.07 21.92 5.25
CA GLY A 124 10.52 21.95 5.03
C GLY A 124 11.24 20.63 5.34
N GLY A 125 10.60 19.72 6.07
CA GLY A 125 11.10 18.39 6.41
C GLY A 125 10.64 17.28 5.47
N LEU A 126 9.88 17.61 4.41
CA LEU A 126 9.29 16.64 3.48
C LEU A 126 10.37 15.81 2.77
N ALA A 127 10.24 14.48 2.82
CA ALA A 127 11.16 13.54 2.19
C ALA A 127 10.41 12.42 1.45
N PRO A 128 10.99 11.83 0.38
CA PRO A 128 10.33 10.76 -0.35
C PRO A 128 9.89 9.60 0.56
N GLY A 129 8.67 9.11 0.35
CA GLY A 129 8.04 8.10 1.20
C GLY A 129 7.12 8.66 2.30
N ASP A 130 7.09 9.98 2.51
CA ASP A 130 6.14 10.60 3.43
C ASP A 130 4.70 10.47 2.91
N VAL A 131 3.76 10.22 3.82
CA VAL A 131 2.32 10.30 3.53
C VAL A 131 1.90 11.76 3.61
N VAL A 132 1.30 12.27 2.55
CA VAL A 132 0.85 13.66 2.45
C VAL A 132 -0.67 13.69 2.32
N ILE A 133 -1.31 14.33 3.29
CA ILE A 133 -2.76 14.57 3.34
C ILE A 133 -3.04 15.94 2.71
N LEU A 134 -4.04 16.03 1.85
CA LEU A 134 -4.21 17.11 0.85
C LEU A 134 -5.63 17.73 0.87
N ASN A 135 -5.86 18.70 -0.02
CA ASN A 135 -7.09 19.48 -0.25
C ASN A 135 -7.50 20.44 0.88
N GLY A 136 -6.63 20.71 1.86
CA GLY A 136 -6.91 21.61 2.98
C GLY A 136 -7.98 21.13 3.98
N ASP A 137 -8.88 20.22 3.58
CA ASP A 137 -9.89 19.56 4.40
C ASP A 137 -9.51 18.10 4.76
N GLY A 138 -8.41 17.62 4.19
CA GLY A 138 -7.89 16.27 4.37
C GLY A 138 -8.65 15.18 3.61
N SER A 139 -9.39 15.54 2.56
CA SER A 139 -10.18 14.62 1.74
C SER A 139 -9.34 13.72 0.83
N HIS A 140 -8.06 14.03 0.63
CA HIS A 140 -7.18 13.28 -0.28
C HIS A 140 -5.82 12.94 0.35
N VAL A 141 -5.17 11.90 -0.17
CA VAL A 141 -3.86 11.43 0.32
C VAL A 141 -3.03 10.82 -0.80
N GLY A 142 -1.71 11.00 -0.69
CA GLY A 142 -0.73 10.30 -1.52
C GLY A 142 0.59 10.08 -0.78
N ILE A 143 1.57 9.51 -1.50
CA ILE A 143 2.93 9.31 -1.01
C ILE A 143 3.85 10.26 -1.77
N TYR A 144 4.63 11.06 -1.07
CA TYR A 144 5.57 11.97 -1.70
C TYR A 144 6.68 11.19 -2.42
N ALA A 145 6.86 11.44 -3.71
CA ALA A 145 7.82 10.75 -4.56
C ALA A 145 9.17 11.51 -4.70
N GLY A 146 9.29 12.68 -4.06
CA GLY A 146 10.43 13.57 -4.25
C GLY A 146 10.24 14.54 -5.42
N MET A 147 11.12 15.53 -5.55
CA MET A 147 11.13 16.49 -6.65
C MET A 147 9.77 17.21 -6.88
N GLY A 148 9.01 17.45 -5.81
CA GLY A 148 7.69 18.08 -5.92
C GLY A 148 6.63 17.18 -6.57
N GLN A 149 6.83 15.86 -6.61
CA GLN A 149 5.88 14.89 -7.14
C GLN A 149 5.21 14.11 -6.02
N LEU A 150 3.93 13.82 -6.20
CA LEU A 150 3.10 13.01 -5.35
C LEU A 150 2.65 11.78 -6.15
N LEU A 151 2.75 10.60 -5.56
CA LEU A 151 2.14 9.38 -6.09
C LEU A 151 0.80 9.15 -5.42
N ASP A 152 -0.28 9.16 -6.19
CA ASP A 152 -1.64 9.05 -5.67
C ASP A 152 -2.64 8.46 -6.69
N ALA A 153 -3.81 8.10 -6.17
CA ALA A 153 -4.99 7.75 -6.96
C ALA A 153 -5.96 8.93 -6.86
N HIS A 154 -5.90 9.86 -7.81
CA HIS A 154 -6.46 11.21 -7.66
C HIS A 154 -7.99 11.28 -7.83
N ASP A 155 -8.49 10.88 -9.00
CA ASP A 155 -9.89 11.12 -9.39
C ASP A 155 -10.35 10.15 -10.48
N TRP A 156 -11.66 10.04 -10.69
CA TRP A 156 -12.25 9.21 -11.74
C TRP A 156 -11.71 9.54 -13.12
N GLY A 157 -11.35 8.50 -13.86
CA GLY A 157 -10.76 8.64 -15.19
C GLY A 157 -9.29 9.04 -15.19
N VAL A 158 -8.72 9.39 -14.03
CA VAL A 158 -7.29 9.61 -13.85
C VAL A 158 -6.69 8.37 -13.20
N PRO A 159 -5.81 7.63 -13.90
CA PRO A 159 -5.17 6.46 -13.31
C PRO A 159 -4.19 6.85 -12.20
N VAL A 160 -3.83 5.88 -11.36
CA VAL A 160 -2.75 6.02 -10.36
C VAL A 160 -1.49 6.53 -11.06
N GLY A 161 -0.95 7.64 -10.56
CA GLY A 161 0.05 8.41 -11.29
C GLY A 161 0.87 9.32 -10.38
N LEU A 162 1.87 9.95 -11.00
CA LEU A 162 2.61 11.04 -10.38
C LEU A 162 1.96 12.36 -10.76
N HIS A 163 1.57 13.14 -9.75
CA HIS A 163 1.00 14.47 -9.91
C HIS A 163 1.87 15.51 -9.20
N PRO A 164 1.97 16.74 -9.74
CA PRO A 164 2.70 17.80 -9.08
C PRO A 164 2.09 18.15 -7.72
N LEU A 165 2.87 18.05 -6.64
CA LEU A 165 2.41 18.35 -5.29
C LEU A 165 1.87 19.79 -5.14
N ARG A 166 2.39 20.73 -5.95
CA ARG A 166 1.96 22.13 -5.98
C ARG A 166 0.50 22.34 -6.40
N GLU A 167 -0.15 21.33 -6.98
CA GLU A 167 -1.57 21.41 -7.40
C GLU A 167 -2.53 21.20 -6.23
N PHE A 168 -1.99 20.87 -5.05
CA PHE A 168 -2.76 20.52 -3.87
C PHE A 168 -2.39 21.40 -2.67
N ASP A 169 -3.40 21.71 -1.85
CA ASP A 169 -3.20 22.31 -0.54
C ASP A 169 -2.87 21.22 0.50
N ILE A 170 -1.71 21.32 1.15
CA ILE A 170 -1.27 20.33 2.13
C ILE A 170 -1.99 20.55 3.46
N PHE A 171 -2.68 19.50 3.93
CA PHE A 171 -3.33 19.45 5.23
C PHE A 171 -2.38 18.94 6.33
N ALA A 172 -1.68 17.82 6.08
CA ALA A 172 -0.76 17.22 7.03
C ALA A 172 0.28 16.34 6.34
N ILE A 173 1.44 16.16 6.97
CA ILE A 173 2.50 15.26 6.49
C ILE A 173 2.86 14.28 7.62
N ARG A 174 2.91 12.99 7.29
CA ARG A 174 3.21 11.90 8.24
C ARG A 174 4.34 11.02 7.74
N ARG A 175 5.31 10.74 8.62
CA ARG A 175 6.45 9.84 8.37
C ARG A 175 6.34 8.58 9.23
N PHE A 176 6.71 7.44 8.63
CA PHE A 176 6.74 6.11 9.25
C PHE A 176 8.09 5.44 9.03
#